data_AF-A0AA43BTW2-F1
#
_entry.id   AF-A0AA43BTW2-F1
#
_cell.length_a   1.000
_cell.length_b   1.000
_cell.length_c   1.000
_cell.angle_alpha   90.00
_cell.angle_beta   90.00
_cell.angle_gamma   90.00
#
_symmetry.space_group_name_H-M   'P 1'
#
loop_
_entity.id
_entity.type
_entity.pdbx_description
1 polymer ?
#
loop_
_entity_poly.entity_id
_entity_poly.type
_entity_poly.pdbx_seq_one_letter_code
_entity_poly.pdbx_strand_id
1 'polypeptide(L)'
;MHDGRFDPGGFYEFNLSGGTIRTRTRERVIVLSETVLSSLVAAAARDGDLTPLRRLGELLGNHVLSGLDRPASVLSPDAVLGHVSAVTALFGWGRLTFERWGAALVIALRDKPELDQDDLGAAALLGGMFSEISQRQVSCVPTGDSKFVMVDFAVAETVWGWFKDGADLPAIVGMLQPKRAS
;
A
#
# COMPACT_ATOMS: atom_id res chain seq x y z
N MET A 1 17.57 -5.30 -24.73
CA MET A 1 17.53 -5.82 -23.34
C MET A 1 16.76 -4.81 -22.52
N HIS A 2 15.56 -5.14 -22.06
CA HIS A 2 14.87 -4.37 -21.03
C HIS A 2 15.43 -4.85 -19.69
N ASP A 3 15.87 -3.95 -18.82
CA ASP A 3 16.54 -4.24 -17.53
C ASP A 3 15.60 -4.88 -16.46
N GLY A 4 14.63 -5.70 -16.86
CA GLY A 4 13.59 -6.24 -15.96
C GLY A 4 12.74 -5.15 -15.30
N ARG A 5 12.81 -3.92 -15.83
CA ARG A 5 12.13 -2.75 -15.29
C ARG A 5 10.68 -2.79 -15.75
N PHE A 6 9.75 -2.64 -14.80
CA PHE A 6 8.32 -2.56 -15.07
C PHE A 6 8.03 -1.54 -16.17
N ASP A 7 7.34 -1.98 -17.23
CA ASP A 7 6.89 -1.12 -18.33
C ASP A 7 5.40 -0.78 -18.15
N PRO A 8 5.08 0.41 -17.62
CA PRO A 8 3.69 0.81 -17.41
C PRO A 8 2.96 1.17 -18.72
N GLY A 9 3.69 1.52 -19.79
CA GLY A 9 3.10 2.07 -21.02
C GLY A 9 2.29 1.04 -21.80
N GLY A 10 2.65 -0.24 -21.71
CA GLY A 10 1.95 -1.36 -22.35
C GLY A 10 1.00 -2.13 -21.44
N PHE A 11 0.71 -1.63 -20.24
CA PHE A 11 -0.06 -2.40 -19.26
C PHE A 11 -1.56 -2.48 -19.61
N TYR A 12 -2.14 -1.38 -20.08
CA TYR A 12 -3.56 -1.30 -20.46
C TYR A 12 -3.74 -1.24 -21.98
N GLU A 13 -4.68 -2.03 -22.48
CA GLU A 13 -5.19 -1.98 -23.85
C GLU A 13 -6.57 -1.33 -23.86
N PHE A 14 -6.70 -0.22 -24.60
CA PHE A 14 -7.95 0.53 -24.72
C PHE A 14 -8.63 0.21 -26.05
N ASN A 15 -9.73 -0.55 -25.99
CA ASN A 15 -10.61 -0.77 -27.14
C ASN A 15 -11.81 0.17 -27.03
N LEU A 16 -11.67 1.36 -27.64
CA LEU A 16 -12.68 2.41 -27.59
C LEU A 16 -13.95 2.06 -28.38
N SER A 17 -13.82 1.38 -29.52
CA SER A 17 -15.00 0.97 -30.31
C SER A 17 -15.82 -0.11 -29.61
N GLY A 18 -15.17 -0.97 -28.83
CA GLY A 18 -15.81 -1.98 -27.98
C GLY A 18 -16.21 -1.50 -26.58
N GLY A 19 -15.81 -0.28 -26.17
CA GLY A 19 -16.06 0.24 -24.82
C GLY A 19 -15.39 -0.57 -23.71
N THR A 20 -14.25 -1.18 -23.97
CA THR A 20 -13.56 -2.05 -23.00
C THR A 20 -12.10 -1.65 -22.80
N ILE A 21 -11.65 -1.74 -21.55
CA ILE A 21 -10.25 -1.65 -21.18
C ILE A 21 -9.84 -3.03 -20.68
N ARG A 22 -8.66 -3.49 -21.09
CA ARG A 22 -8.09 -4.75 -20.61
C ARG A 22 -6.65 -4.57 -20.15
N THR A 23 -6.22 -5.40 -19.22
CA THR A 23 -4.79 -5.54 -18.90
C THR A 23 -4.08 -6.31 -20.01
N ARG A 24 -2.74 -6.30 -20.01
CA ARG A 24 -1.92 -7.17 -20.87
C ARG A 24 -2.22 -8.67 -20.68
N THR A 25 -2.72 -9.07 -19.51
CA THR A 25 -3.18 -10.44 -19.20
C THR A 25 -4.62 -10.70 -19.66
N ARG A 26 -5.25 -9.77 -20.38
CA ARG A 26 -6.62 -9.80 -20.90
C ARG A 26 -7.72 -9.72 -19.84
N GLU A 27 -7.39 -9.34 -18.61
CA GLU A 27 -8.38 -9.08 -17.56
C GLU A 27 -9.14 -7.79 -17.88
N ARG A 28 -10.46 -7.77 -17.66
CA ARG A 28 -11.28 -6.58 -17.90
C ARG A 28 -11.07 -5.57 -16.78
N VAL A 29 -10.89 -4.31 -17.15
CA VAL A 29 -10.66 -3.18 -16.23
C VAL A 29 -11.81 -2.20 -16.33
N ILE A 30 -12.19 -1.63 -15.18
CA ILE A 30 -13.12 -0.51 -15.07
C ILE A 30 -12.34 0.66 -14.46
N VAL A 31 -12.36 1.81 -15.13
CA VAL A 31 -11.82 3.06 -14.59
C VAL A 31 -12.94 3.77 -13.84
N LEU A 32 -12.72 4.02 -12.55
CA LEU A 32 -13.66 4.72 -11.69
C LEU A 32 -13.11 6.12 -11.41
N SER A 33 -13.99 7.12 -11.36
CA SER A 33 -13.61 8.41 -10.78
C SER A 33 -13.42 8.26 -9.29
N GLU A 34 -12.57 9.11 -8.71
CA GLU A 34 -12.32 9.14 -7.27
C GLU A 34 -13.62 9.28 -6.46
N THR A 35 -14.54 10.13 -6.90
CA THR A 35 -15.85 10.31 -6.25
C THR A 35 -16.68 9.03 -6.15
N VAL A 36 -16.63 8.17 -7.18
CA VAL A 36 -17.30 6.87 -7.17
C VAL A 36 -16.56 5.91 -6.25
N LEU A 37 -15.23 5.90 -6.30
CA LEU A 37 -14.41 5.07 -5.43
C LEU A 37 -14.62 5.40 -3.95
N SER A 38 -14.55 6.67 -3.56
CA SER A 38 -14.77 7.12 -2.17
C SER A 38 -16.16 6.74 -1.68
N SER A 39 -17.19 6.82 -2.53
CA SER A 39 -18.55 6.39 -2.19
C SER A 39 -18.64 4.87 -1.95
N LEU A 40 -17.98 4.06 -2.78
CA LEU A 40 -17.92 2.61 -2.60
C LEU A 40 -17.14 2.24 -1.33
N VAL A 41 -16.02 2.91 -1.09
CA VAL A 41 -15.18 2.70 0.11
C VAL A 41 -15.95 3.08 1.37
N ALA A 42 -16.59 4.24 1.41
CA ALA A 42 -17.42 4.65 2.54
C ALA A 42 -18.57 3.67 2.82
N ALA A 43 -19.18 3.11 1.75
CA ALA A 43 -20.23 2.10 1.90
C ALA A 43 -19.70 0.74 2.39
N ALA A 44 -18.47 0.37 2.02
CA ALA A 44 -17.81 -0.87 2.40
C ALA A 44 -17.23 -0.80 3.82
N ALA A 45 -16.70 0.36 4.22
CA ALA A 45 -16.13 0.62 5.53
C ALA A 45 -17.16 1.15 6.55
N ARG A 46 -18.44 0.83 6.34
CA ARG A 46 -19.50 1.14 7.30
C ARG A 46 -19.16 0.53 8.65
N ASP A 47 -19.47 1.29 9.71
CA ASP A 47 -19.18 0.92 11.10
C ASP A 47 -17.67 0.72 11.42
N GLY A 48 -16.78 1.22 10.56
CA GLY A 48 -15.33 1.16 10.77
C GLY A 48 -14.67 -0.15 10.30
N ASP A 49 -15.38 -1.02 9.57
CA ASP A 49 -14.79 -2.26 9.05
C ASP A 49 -13.88 -2.00 7.84
N LEU A 50 -12.57 -2.02 8.07
CA LEU A 50 -11.56 -1.81 7.02
C LEU A 50 -11.13 -3.10 6.31
N THR A 51 -11.77 -4.24 6.61
CA THR A 51 -11.50 -5.53 5.98
C THR A 51 -11.56 -5.48 4.44
N PRO A 52 -12.54 -4.81 3.81
CA PRO A 52 -12.59 -4.70 2.35
C PRO A 52 -11.38 -3.98 1.75
N LEU A 53 -10.87 -2.94 2.43
CA LEU A 53 -9.70 -2.17 1.98
C LEU A 53 -8.43 -2.98 2.18
N ARG A 54 -8.32 -3.70 3.29
CA ARG A 54 -7.23 -4.66 3.51
C ARG A 54 -7.22 -5.73 2.43
N ARG A 55 -8.38 -6.30 2.10
CA ARG A 55 -8.51 -7.31 1.04
C ARG A 55 -8.12 -6.77 -0.33
N LEU A 56 -8.50 -5.53 -0.64
CA LEU A 56 -8.07 -4.85 -1.86
C LEU A 56 -6.54 -4.69 -1.89
N GLY A 57 -5.94 -4.37 -0.75
CA GLY A 57 -4.48 -4.34 -0.57
C GLY A 57 -3.82 -5.68 -0.89
N GLU A 58 -4.34 -6.78 -0.34
CA GLU A 58 -3.85 -8.14 -0.63
C GLU A 58 -3.89 -8.45 -2.13
N LEU A 59 -4.97 -8.08 -2.83
CA LEU A 59 -5.08 -8.25 -4.28
C LEU A 59 -4.02 -7.44 -5.04
N LEU A 60 -3.73 -6.20 -4.63
CA LEU A 60 -2.63 -5.42 -5.19
C LEU A 60 -1.27 -6.06 -4.90
N GLY A 61 -1.07 -6.60 -3.69
CA GLY A 61 0.15 -7.32 -3.33
C GLY A 61 0.37 -8.56 -4.20
N ASN A 62 -0.70 -9.32 -4.48
CA ASN A 62 -0.63 -10.44 -5.42
C ASN A 62 -0.30 -9.97 -6.85
N HIS A 63 -0.84 -8.82 -7.27
CA HIS A 63 -0.51 -8.24 -8.57
C HIS A 63 0.97 -7.83 -8.66
N VAL A 64 1.52 -7.25 -7.58
CA VAL A 64 2.96 -6.98 -7.45
C VAL A 64 3.75 -8.28 -7.64
N LEU A 65 3.44 -9.33 -6.87
CA LEU A 65 4.18 -10.59 -6.93
C LEU A 65 4.09 -11.28 -8.29
N SER A 66 2.91 -11.26 -8.91
CA SER A 66 2.66 -11.84 -10.24
C SER A 66 3.36 -11.06 -11.36
N GLY A 67 3.66 -9.78 -11.14
CA GLY A 67 4.36 -8.91 -12.08
C GLY A 67 5.89 -9.01 -12.04
N LEU A 68 6.46 -9.74 -11.08
CA LEU A 68 7.91 -9.92 -10.95
C LEU A 68 8.43 -10.98 -11.93
N ASP A 69 9.56 -10.70 -12.58
CA ASP A 69 10.22 -11.65 -13.51
C ASP A 69 10.83 -12.87 -12.79
N ARG A 70 10.99 -12.80 -11.46
CA ARG A 70 11.56 -13.84 -10.60
C ARG A 70 10.87 -13.80 -9.23
N PRO A 71 10.89 -14.91 -8.46
CA PRO A 71 10.33 -14.92 -7.12
C PRO A 71 10.88 -13.79 -6.24
N ALA A 72 10.02 -13.14 -5.45
CA ALA A 72 10.42 -12.05 -4.56
C ALA A 72 11.55 -12.45 -3.58
N SER A 73 11.60 -13.72 -3.17
CA SER A 73 12.60 -14.28 -2.25
C SER A 73 14.04 -14.24 -2.78
N VAL A 74 14.24 -14.10 -4.11
CA VAL A 74 15.56 -14.03 -4.73
C VAL A 74 15.92 -12.64 -5.25
N LEU A 75 15.01 -11.67 -5.11
CA LEU A 75 15.22 -10.28 -5.49
C LEU A 75 15.69 -9.46 -4.29
N SER A 76 16.36 -8.33 -4.55
CA SER A 76 16.67 -7.38 -3.48
C SER A 76 15.38 -6.71 -2.99
N PRO A 77 15.32 -6.28 -1.71
CA PRO A 77 14.18 -5.51 -1.21
C PRO A 77 13.87 -4.29 -2.07
N ASP A 78 14.89 -3.53 -2.50
CA ASP A 78 14.70 -2.34 -3.33
C ASP A 78 14.05 -2.65 -4.69
N ALA A 79 14.36 -3.80 -5.30
CA ALA A 79 13.72 -4.22 -6.54
C ALA A 79 12.23 -4.53 -6.34
N VAL A 80 11.88 -5.22 -5.25
CA VAL A 80 10.49 -5.52 -4.89
C VAL A 80 9.73 -4.23 -4.57
N LEU A 81 10.29 -3.38 -3.71
CA LEU A 81 9.69 -2.11 -3.31
C LEU A 81 9.54 -1.14 -4.50
N GLY A 82 10.50 -1.13 -5.44
CA GLY A 82 10.37 -0.39 -6.69
C GLY A 82 9.19 -0.85 -7.55
N HIS A 83 8.94 -2.17 -7.61
CA HIS A 83 7.78 -2.73 -8.30
C HIS A 83 6.46 -2.41 -7.57
N VAL A 84 6.46 -2.43 -6.23
CA VAL A 84 5.32 -1.98 -5.42
C VAL A 84 4.93 -0.55 -5.78
N SER A 85 5.89 0.38 -5.76
CA SER A 85 5.64 1.77 -6.14
C SER A 85 5.06 1.90 -7.56
N ALA A 86 5.53 1.08 -8.50
CA ALA A 86 5.06 1.10 -9.87
C ALA A 86 3.62 0.61 -10.00
N VAL A 87 3.26 -0.50 -9.33
CA VAL A 87 1.89 -1.04 -9.31
C VAL A 87 0.94 -0.09 -8.61
N THR A 88 1.32 0.47 -7.45
CA THR A 88 0.49 1.46 -6.73
C THR A 88 0.16 2.66 -7.62
N ALA A 89 1.16 3.20 -8.32
CA ALA A 89 0.97 4.33 -9.23
C ALA A 89 0.13 3.96 -10.46
N LEU A 90 0.38 2.80 -11.07
CA LEU A 90 -0.35 2.32 -12.24
C LEU A 90 -1.86 2.18 -11.96
N PHE A 91 -2.21 1.66 -10.78
CA PHE A 91 -3.60 1.45 -10.38
C PHE A 91 -4.27 2.72 -9.81
N GLY A 92 -3.57 3.87 -9.81
CA GLY A 92 -4.13 5.14 -9.39
C GLY A 92 -4.27 5.32 -7.87
N TRP A 93 -3.53 4.55 -7.06
CA TRP A 93 -3.53 4.66 -5.60
C TRP A 93 -2.54 5.71 -5.06
N GLY A 94 -1.87 6.43 -5.95
CA GLY A 94 -0.92 7.48 -5.63
C GLY A 94 0.54 7.07 -5.85
N ARG A 95 1.44 7.88 -5.32
CA ARG A 95 2.90 7.71 -5.44
C ARG A 95 3.47 7.26 -4.11
N LEU A 96 4.07 6.06 -4.13
CA LEU A 96 4.61 5.43 -2.95
C LEU A 96 6.14 5.56 -2.92
N THR A 97 6.67 6.07 -1.81
CA THR A 97 8.11 6.12 -1.51
C THR A 97 8.41 5.52 -0.14
N PHE A 98 9.65 5.10 0.06
CA PHE A 98 10.08 4.42 1.28
C PHE A 98 11.20 5.18 1.97
N GLU A 99 11.11 5.27 3.30
CA GLU A 99 12.11 5.89 4.16
C GLU A 99 12.55 4.88 5.21
N ARG A 100 13.86 4.75 5.41
CA ARG A 100 14.42 3.92 6.48
C ARG A 100 14.75 4.78 7.69
N TRP A 101 14.07 4.52 8.80
CA TRP A 101 14.28 5.19 10.08
C TRP A 101 14.88 4.20 11.08
N GLY A 102 16.21 4.00 10.99
CA GLY A 102 16.90 2.96 11.76
C GLY A 102 16.44 1.55 11.35
N ALA A 103 15.68 0.90 12.23
CA ALA A 103 15.06 -0.41 11.99
C ALA A 103 13.61 -0.32 11.48
N ALA A 104 12.99 0.87 11.54
CA ALA A 104 11.64 1.07 11.04
C ALA A 104 11.63 1.35 9.54
N LEU A 105 10.65 0.77 8.85
CA LEU A 105 10.31 1.14 7.48
C LEU A 105 9.09 2.08 7.53
N VAL A 106 9.26 3.27 6.96
CA VAL A 106 8.20 4.26 6.82
C VAL A 106 7.84 4.36 5.35
N ILE A 107 6.55 4.36 5.07
CA ILE A 107 5.96 4.46 3.74
C ILE A 107 5.34 5.85 3.64
N ALA A 108 5.69 6.61 2.61
CA ALA A 108 4.99 7.84 2.27
C ALA A 108 4.15 7.59 1.01
N LEU A 109 2.85 7.87 1.08
CA LEU A 109 1.90 7.65 0.00
C LEU A 109 1.22 8.98 -0.36
N ARG A 110 1.70 9.63 -1.43
CA ARG A 110 1.22 10.94 -1.89
C ARG A 110 0.21 10.79 -3.02
N ASP A 111 -0.61 11.82 -3.25
CA ASP A 111 -1.62 11.86 -4.32
C ASP A 111 -2.54 10.62 -4.32
N LYS A 112 -2.81 10.08 -3.12
CA LYS A 112 -3.75 8.98 -2.92
C LYS A 112 -5.19 9.49 -2.96
N PRO A 113 -6.16 8.64 -3.32
CA PRO A 113 -7.56 8.95 -3.15
C PRO A 113 -7.89 9.35 -1.70
N GLU A 114 -8.77 10.34 -1.54
CA GLU A 114 -9.34 10.69 -0.23
C GLU A 114 -10.42 9.66 0.15
N LEU A 115 -10.05 8.74 1.05
CA LEU A 115 -10.92 7.66 1.52
C LEU A 115 -11.59 7.98 2.87
N ASP A 116 -10.83 8.56 3.79
CA ASP A 116 -11.23 8.93 5.15
C ASP A 116 -10.26 9.98 5.71
N GLN A 117 -10.64 10.62 6.82
CA GLN A 117 -9.88 11.73 7.42
C GLN A 117 -8.63 11.30 8.19
N ASP A 118 -8.64 10.07 8.71
CA ASP A 118 -7.59 9.55 9.59
C ASP A 118 -6.56 8.70 8.83
N ASP A 119 -6.66 8.63 7.50
CA ASP A 119 -5.89 7.78 6.60
C ASP A 119 -5.97 6.28 6.92
N LEU A 120 -6.98 5.82 7.66
CA LEU A 120 -7.12 4.43 8.08
C LEU A 120 -7.42 3.49 6.91
N GLY A 121 -8.18 3.94 5.90
CA GLY A 121 -8.44 3.19 4.68
C GLY A 121 -7.17 2.97 3.86
N ALA A 122 -6.33 4.00 3.75
CA ALA A 122 -5.02 3.89 3.11
C ALA A 122 -4.07 2.98 3.93
N ALA A 123 -4.10 3.10 5.25
CA ALA A 123 -3.35 2.25 6.17
C ALA A 123 -3.73 0.76 6.03
N ALA A 124 -5.03 0.47 5.94
CA ALA A 124 -5.54 -0.89 5.73
C ALA A 124 -5.13 -1.45 4.36
N LEU A 125 -5.24 -0.65 3.30
CA LEU A 125 -4.79 -1.01 1.95
C LEU A 125 -3.30 -1.37 1.95
N LEU A 126 -2.45 -0.51 2.50
CA LEU A 126 -1.01 -0.76 2.61
C LEU A 126 -0.71 -1.99 3.47
N GLY A 127 -1.39 -2.14 4.61
CA GLY A 127 -1.26 -3.29 5.50
C GLY A 127 -1.58 -4.62 4.81
N GLY A 128 -2.67 -4.68 4.03
CA GLY A 128 -3.01 -5.86 3.23
C GLY A 128 -1.97 -6.16 2.16
N MET A 129 -1.54 -5.14 1.42
CA MET A 129 -0.55 -5.27 0.35
C MET A 129 0.79 -5.79 0.88
N PHE A 130 1.34 -5.20 1.94
CA PHE A 130 2.60 -5.65 2.51
C PHE A 130 2.47 -6.97 3.25
N SER A 131 1.29 -7.31 3.79
CA SER A 131 1.06 -8.64 4.32
C SER A 131 1.16 -9.72 3.26
N GLU A 132 0.57 -9.49 2.09
CA GLU A 132 0.69 -10.40 0.95
C GLU A 132 2.14 -10.47 0.46
N ILE A 133 2.82 -9.35 0.26
CA ILE A 133 4.19 -9.36 -0.28
C ILE A 133 5.18 -10.01 0.68
N SER A 134 5.06 -9.73 1.98
CA SER A 134 5.99 -10.24 2.99
C SER A 134 5.63 -11.64 3.49
N GLN A 135 4.43 -12.14 3.18
CA GLN A 135 3.85 -13.35 3.76
C GLN A 135 3.86 -13.34 5.30
N ARG A 136 3.72 -12.15 5.89
CA ARG A 136 3.69 -11.90 7.34
C ARG A 136 2.53 -10.99 7.69
N GLN A 137 2.01 -11.13 8.90
CA GLN A 137 0.98 -10.21 9.39
C GLN A 137 1.62 -8.88 9.78
N VAL A 138 1.43 -7.88 8.92
CA VAL A 138 1.92 -6.52 9.12
C VAL A 138 0.74 -5.56 9.08
N SER A 139 0.94 -4.43 9.73
CA SER A 139 0.06 -3.27 9.67
C SER A 139 0.87 -2.05 9.28
N CYS A 140 0.22 -1.14 8.56
CA CYS A 140 0.72 0.21 8.37
C CYS A 140 -0.11 1.11 9.28
N VAL A 141 0.53 1.97 10.06
CA VAL A 141 -0.16 2.88 10.99
C VAL A 141 0.10 4.32 10.54
N PRO A 142 -0.93 5.17 10.37
CA PRO A 142 -0.74 6.58 10.01
C PRO A 142 0.10 7.32 11.05
N THR A 143 0.95 8.24 10.57
CA THR A 143 1.84 9.06 11.41
C THR A 143 1.79 10.55 11.03
N GLY A 144 0.79 10.96 10.24
CA GLY A 144 0.67 12.31 9.68
C GLY A 144 1.40 12.47 8.34
N ASP A 145 1.14 13.57 7.63
CA ASP A 145 1.78 13.94 6.35
C ASP A 145 1.76 12.83 5.28
N SER A 146 0.68 12.05 5.25
CA SER A 146 0.53 10.87 4.39
C SER A 146 1.67 9.84 4.55
N LYS A 147 2.23 9.74 5.76
CA LYS A 147 3.24 8.75 6.16
C LYS A 147 2.64 7.69 7.04
N PHE A 148 3.14 6.47 6.86
CA PHE A 148 2.72 5.28 7.56
C PHE A 148 3.94 4.53 8.06
N VAL A 149 3.96 4.16 9.34
CA VAL A 149 5.00 3.27 9.87
C VAL A 149 4.54 1.82 9.69
N MET A 150 5.39 0.98 9.11
CA MET A 150 5.12 -0.46 8.99
C MET A 150 5.55 -1.17 10.28
N VAL A 151 4.61 -1.90 10.86
CA VAL A 151 4.79 -2.60 12.14
C VAL A 151 4.22 -4.02 12.08
N ASP A 152 4.60 -4.85 13.05
CA ASP A 152 3.93 -6.13 13.26
C ASP A 152 2.48 -5.89 13.69
N PHE A 153 1.56 -6.75 13.24
CA PHE A 153 0.14 -6.64 13.58
C PHE A 153 -0.10 -6.57 15.10
N ALA A 154 0.69 -7.28 15.90
CA ALA A 154 0.52 -7.36 17.36
C ALA A 154 0.71 -6.02 18.09
N VAL A 155 1.40 -5.04 17.47
CA VAL A 155 1.68 -3.73 18.10
C VAL A 155 0.95 -2.57 17.41
N ALA A 156 0.14 -2.84 16.39
CA ALA A 156 -0.50 -1.81 15.57
C ALA A 156 -1.41 -0.88 16.38
N GLU A 157 -2.29 -1.45 17.22
CA GLU A 157 -3.18 -0.68 18.10
C GLU A 157 -2.42 0.21 19.09
N THR A 158 -1.33 -0.30 19.65
CA THR A 158 -0.49 0.48 20.57
C THR A 158 0.13 1.69 19.86
N VAL A 159 0.67 1.48 18.65
CA VAL A 159 1.28 2.54 17.85
C VAL A 159 0.24 3.56 17.39
N TRP A 160 -0.96 3.09 17.05
CA TRP A 160 -2.09 3.96 16.72
C TRP A 160 -2.51 4.83 17.91
N GLY A 161 -2.57 4.25 19.11
CA GLY A 161 -2.82 4.99 20.35
C GLY A 161 -1.80 6.11 20.56
N TRP A 162 -0.51 5.84 20.38
CA TRP A 162 0.53 6.87 20.50
C TRP A 162 0.32 8.04 19.52
N PHE A 163 -0.03 7.74 18.27
CA PHE A 163 -0.31 8.78 17.28
C PHE A 163 -1.56 9.59 17.66
N LYS A 164 -2.64 8.93 18.11
CA LYS A 164 -3.85 9.60 18.61
C LYS A 164 -3.57 10.47 19.84
N ASP A 165 -2.61 10.09 20.68
CA ASP A 165 -2.14 10.87 21.82
C ASP A 165 -1.19 12.02 21.42
N GLY A 166 -0.92 12.22 20.13
CA GLY A 166 -0.14 13.33 19.59
C GLY A 166 1.34 13.04 19.39
N ALA A 167 1.80 11.78 19.49
CA ALA A 167 3.17 11.43 19.16
C ALA A 167 3.43 11.57 17.65
N ASP A 168 4.52 12.25 17.30
CA ASP A 168 4.97 12.39 15.92
C ASP A 168 5.78 11.17 15.45
N LEU A 169 6.11 11.11 14.17
CA LEU A 169 6.86 9.99 13.58
C LEU A 169 8.21 9.73 14.31
N PRO A 170 9.08 10.73 14.58
CA PRO A 170 10.29 10.52 15.37
C PRO A 170 10.03 9.90 16.75
N ALA A 171 9.02 10.40 17.49
CA ALA A 171 8.67 9.85 18.80
C ALA A 171 8.18 8.40 18.70
N ILE A 172 7.29 8.10 17.75
CA ILE A 172 6.79 6.74 17.49
C ILE A 172 7.93 5.78 17.17
N VAL A 173 8.83 6.14 16.26
CA VAL A 173 10.00 5.31 15.92
C VAL A 173 10.90 5.12 17.14
N GLY A 174 11.09 6.15 17.96
CA GLY A 174 11.86 6.07 19.20
C GLY A 174 11.26 5.08 20.21
N MET A 175 9.93 5.08 20.36
CA MET A 175 9.20 4.16 21.25
C MET A 175 9.17 2.72 20.74
N LEU A 176 9.24 2.50 19.42
CA LEU A 176 9.34 1.18 18.82
C LEU A 176 10.71 0.51 18.99
N GLN A 177 11.76 1.27 19.31
CA GLN A 177 13.07 0.66 19.51
C GLN A 177 13.03 -0.26 20.73
N PRO A 178 13.53 -1.51 20.62
CA PRO A 178 13.65 -2.38 21.78
C PRO A 178 14.48 -1.64 22.83
N LYS A 179 13.96 -1.51 24.06
CA LYS A 179 14.76 -1.06 25.20
C LYS A 179 16.01 -1.93 25.20
N ARG A 180 17.17 -1.34 24.88
CA ARG A 180 18.46 -2.04 25.03
C ARG A 180 18.51 -2.49 26.48
N ALA A 181 18.42 -3.81 26.69
CA ALA A 181 18.79 -4.38 27.98
C ALA A 181 20.27 -4.06 28.17
N SER A 182 20.54 -3.11 29.06
CA SER A 182 21.86 -2.79 29.59
C SER A 182 22.34 -3.90 30.49
#